data_AF-A0A920KNS2-F1
#
_entry.id   AF-A0A920KNS2-F1
#
_cell.length_a   1.000
_cell.length_b   1.000
_cell.length_c   1.000
_cell.angle_alpha   90.00
_cell.angle_beta   90.00
_cell.angle_gamma   90.00
#
_symmetry.space_group_name_H-M   'P 1'
#
loop_
_entity.id
_entity.type
_entity.pdbx_description
1 polymer ?
#
loop_
_entity_poly.entity_id
_entity_poly.type
_entity_poly.pdbx_seq_one_letter_code
_entity_poly.pdbx_strand_id
1 'polypeptide(L)'
;MKTRQPTRPYLQSATHSRCRAATPAQLCGDGQEYTVNLKDTDIQEFIKFVADVTGTTMVVDPNVKGKVRVISSKPVSQAELYDLFLSILDVQGYTAVRSGQVIRIVPSKDARSSPVPIMDDQSAVGNDEYVTR
;
A
#
# COMPACT_ATOMS: atom_id res chain seq x y z
N MET A 1 14.06 25.93 -65.83
CA MET A 1 14.22 24.60 -65.19
C MET A 1 13.42 24.65 -63.88
N LYS A 2 12.16 24.16 -63.87
CA LYS A 2 11.74 22.90 -63.17
C LYS A 2 12.50 22.74 -61.84
N THR A 3 11.85 22.82 -60.68
CA THR A 3 10.85 21.81 -60.29
C THR A 3 9.79 22.38 -59.35
N ARG A 4 8.51 22.21 -59.76
CA ARG A 4 7.36 22.16 -58.85
C ARG A 4 7.42 20.87 -58.06
N GLN A 5 7.16 20.93 -56.76
CA GLN A 5 6.78 19.79 -55.93
C GLN A 5 5.96 20.28 -54.72
N PRO A 6 5.17 19.40 -54.08
CA PRO A 6 3.73 19.49 -54.21
C PRO A 6 3.01 19.73 -52.87
N THR A 7 1.75 20.12 -53.02
CA THR A 7 0.68 20.11 -52.02
C THR A 7 0.72 18.85 -51.14
N ARG A 8 0.93 19.03 -49.83
CA ARG A 8 0.61 18.01 -48.83
C ARG A 8 -0.86 18.17 -48.42
N PRO A 9 -1.70 17.15 -48.63
CA PRO A 9 -3.04 17.13 -48.07
C PRO A 9 -3.01 16.61 -46.63
N TYR A 10 -4.03 17.05 -45.87
CA TYR A 10 -4.65 16.29 -44.79
C TYR A 10 -3.88 16.15 -43.46
N LEU A 11 -4.00 17.16 -42.60
CA LEU A 11 -4.00 16.91 -41.16
C LEU A 11 -5.45 16.78 -40.69
N GLN A 12 -5.77 15.53 -40.40
CA GLN A 12 -7.00 15.04 -39.80
C GLN A 12 -7.27 15.72 -38.47
N SER A 13 -8.56 15.98 -38.27
CA SER A 13 -9.24 16.23 -37.02
C SER A 13 -8.71 15.34 -35.90
N ALA A 14 -7.98 15.93 -34.94
CA ALA A 14 -7.81 15.36 -33.62
C ALA A 14 -8.85 16.00 -32.71
N THR A 15 -10.04 15.40 -32.70
CA THR A 15 -10.99 15.47 -31.60
C THR A 15 -10.24 15.22 -30.30
N HIS A 16 -9.90 16.30 -29.59
CA HIS A 16 -9.50 16.20 -28.19
C HIS A 16 -10.75 15.87 -27.40
N SER A 17 -11.13 14.59 -27.41
CA SER A 17 -11.85 13.99 -26.30
C SER A 17 -10.95 14.17 -25.09
N ARG A 18 -11.23 15.22 -24.32
CA ARG A 18 -10.71 15.38 -22.96
C ARG A 18 -11.29 14.23 -22.14
N CYS A 19 -10.64 13.08 -22.20
CA CYS A 19 -10.78 12.07 -21.16
C CYS A 19 -10.14 12.65 -19.90
N ARG A 20 -10.99 13.30 -19.10
CA ARG A 20 -10.73 13.62 -17.71
C ARG A 20 -10.93 12.32 -16.92
N ALA A 21 -9.84 11.59 -16.68
CA ALA A 21 -9.82 10.46 -15.76
C ALA A 21 -9.05 10.87 -14.50
N ALA A 22 -9.79 11.16 -13.43
CA ALA A 22 -9.28 11.26 -12.08
C ALA A 22 -9.31 9.85 -11.48
N THR A 23 -8.17 9.16 -11.50
CA THR A 23 -7.94 7.97 -10.69
C THR A 23 -6.45 7.90 -10.39
N PRO A 24 -6.00 8.07 -9.14
CA PRO A 24 -4.61 7.81 -8.83
C PRO A 24 -4.38 6.30 -8.76
N ALA A 25 -3.39 5.85 -9.52
CA ALA A 25 -2.56 4.69 -9.22
C ALA A 25 -3.27 3.33 -9.02
N GLN A 26 -3.83 2.77 -10.10
CA GLN A 26 -3.82 1.30 -10.22
C GLN A 26 -2.43 0.91 -10.73
N LEU A 27 -1.50 0.72 -9.80
CA LEU A 27 -0.21 0.11 -10.07
C LEU A 27 -0.50 -1.36 -10.39
N CYS A 28 -0.50 -1.72 -11.67
CA CYS A 28 -0.45 -3.11 -12.10
C CYS A 28 0.90 -3.68 -11.65
N GLY A 29 0.95 -4.15 -10.39
CA GLY A 29 2.01 -5.01 -9.92
C GLY A 29 1.82 -6.37 -10.60
N ASP A 30 2.92 -6.90 -11.13
CA ASP A 30 3.02 -8.26 -11.67
C ASP A 30 2.72 -9.24 -10.51
N GLY A 31 1.43 -9.50 -10.32
CA GLY A 31 0.87 -10.01 -9.08
C GLY A 31 1.05 -11.51 -8.97
N GLN A 32 2.11 -11.94 -8.28
CA GLN A 32 2.13 -13.29 -7.73
C GLN A 32 0.94 -13.39 -6.76
N GLU A 33 -0.06 -14.17 -7.17
CA GLU A 33 -1.30 -14.42 -6.43
C GLU A 33 -1.09 -15.60 -5.47
N TYR A 34 -1.22 -15.33 -4.18
CA TYR A 34 -1.06 -16.34 -3.13
C TYR A 34 -2.42 -16.69 -2.55
N THR A 35 -2.76 -17.99 -2.53
CA THR A 35 -3.93 -18.45 -1.78
C THR A 35 -3.50 -18.74 -0.35
N VAL A 36 -3.85 -17.85 0.58
CA VAL A 36 -3.47 -17.95 1.99
C VAL A 36 -4.59 -18.63 2.78
N ASN A 37 -4.35 -19.86 3.24
CA ASN A 37 -5.21 -20.58 4.18
C ASN A 37 -4.44 -20.91 5.46
N LEU A 38 -4.45 -19.97 6.42
CA LEU A 38 -3.74 -20.13 7.69
C LEU A 38 -4.75 -20.40 8.81
N LYS A 39 -4.74 -21.62 9.33
CA LYS A 39 -5.63 -22.07 10.40
C LYS A 39 -4.82 -22.23 11.68
N ASP A 40 -5.07 -21.35 12.67
CA ASP A 40 -4.50 -21.45 14.02
C ASP A 40 -2.97 -21.49 14.08
N THR A 41 -2.33 -20.76 13.17
CA THR A 41 -0.88 -20.62 13.07
C THR A 41 -0.36 -19.68 14.14
N ASP A 42 0.86 -19.92 14.63
CA ASP A 42 1.52 -18.98 15.54
C ASP A 42 1.85 -17.68 14.80
N ILE A 43 1.65 -16.53 15.46
CA ILE A 43 1.93 -15.22 14.87
C ILE A 43 3.38 -15.09 14.39
N GLN A 44 4.34 -15.75 15.05
CA GLN A 44 5.75 -15.70 14.67
C GLN A 44 6.01 -16.43 13.35
N GLU A 45 5.33 -17.56 13.11
CA GLU A 45 5.42 -18.27 11.84
C GLU A 45 4.80 -17.45 10.70
N PHE A 46 3.69 -16.77 10.97
CA PHE A 46 3.06 -15.90 9.98
C PHE A 46 3.94 -14.69 9.62
N ILE A 47 4.55 -14.04 10.61
CA ILE A 47 5.52 -12.94 10.38
C ILE A 47 6.68 -13.45 9.51
N LYS A 48 7.21 -14.64 9.80
CA LYS A 48 8.31 -15.23 9.02
C LYS A 48 7.92 -15.48 7.56
N PHE A 49 6.71 -16.00 7.34
CA PHE A 49 6.18 -16.20 5.99
C PHE A 49 6.05 -14.87 5.23
N VAL A 50 5.50 -13.83 5.86
CA VAL A 50 5.37 -12.50 5.24
C VAL A 50 6.75 -11.90 4.96
N ALA A 51 7.73 -12.07 5.87
CA ALA A 51 9.09 -11.60 5.68
C ALA A 51 9.78 -12.26 4.47
N ASP A 52 9.56 -13.56 4.27
CA ASP A 52 10.08 -14.32 3.13
C ASP A 52 9.43 -13.84 1.81
N VAL A 53 8.10 -13.74 1.79
CA VAL A 53 7.34 -13.28 0.63
C VAL A 53 7.65 -11.82 0.27
N THR A 54 7.85 -10.95 1.25
CA THR A 54 8.14 -9.51 1.05
C THR A 54 9.64 -9.23 0.88
N GLY A 55 10.51 -10.20 1.19
CA GLY A 55 11.96 -10.04 1.15
C GLY A 55 12.49 -8.97 2.12
N THR A 56 11.77 -8.67 3.21
CA THR A 56 12.13 -7.59 4.14
C THR A 56 12.59 -8.13 5.49
N THR A 57 13.62 -7.52 6.06
CA THR A 57 14.10 -7.88 7.41
C THR A 57 13.14 -7.37 8.48
N MET A 58 12.59 -8.31 9.26
CA MET A 58 11.67 -8.04 10.35
C MET A 58 12.27 -8.45 11.68
N VAL A 59 12.16 -7.59 12.70
CA VAL A 59 12.57 -7.85 14.09
C VAL A 59 11.32 -7.98 14.94
N VAL A 60 11.14 -9.13 15.58
CA VAL A 60 9.97 -9.44 16.41
C VAL A 60 10.32 -9.26 17.88
N ASP A 61 9.50 -8.51 18.61
CA ASP A 61 9.64 -8.39 20.06
C ASP A 61 9.21 -9.69 20.77
N PRO A 62 9.90 -10.14 21.83
CA PRO A 62 9.58 -11.41 22.52
C PRO A 62 8.18 -11.45 23.16
N ASN A 63 7.54 -10.30 23.36
CA ASN A 63 6.18 -10.23 23.88
C ASN A 63 5.12 -10.50 22.79
N VAL A 64 5.51 -10.54 21.51
CA VAL A 64 4.62 -10.84 20.39
C VAL A 64 4.44 -12.34 20.29
N LYS A 65 3.35 -12.82 20.89
CA LYS A 65 2.96 -14.23 20.93
C LYS A 65 1.45 -14.36 20.77
N GLY A 66 1.00 -15.50 20.26
CA GLY A 66 -0.41 -15.79 20.13
C GLY A 66 -0.72 -16.54 18.85
N LYS A 67 -1.97 -16.95 18.73
CA LYS A 67 -2.50 -17.63 17.55
C LYS A 67 -3.22 -16.63 16.67
N VAL A 68 -2.99 -16.75 15.36
CA VAL A 68 -3.71 -16.00 14.34
C VAL A 68 -4.43 -16.96 13.42
N ARG A 69 -5.58 -16.51 12.91
CA ARG A 69 -6.40 -17.28 11.98
C ARG A 69 -6.81 -16.38 10.84
N VAL A 70 -6.49 -16.80 9.63
CA VAL A 70 -6.73 -16.04 8.41
C VAL A 70 -7.49 -16.92 7.44
N ILE A 71 -8.65 -16.45 7.01
CA ILE A 71 -9.48 -17.14 6.03
C ILE A 71 -9.60 -16.21 4.83
N SER A 72 -8.88 -16.53 3.76
CA SER A 72 -9.10 -15.87 2.46
C SER A 72 -9.90 -16.78 1.55
N SER A 73 -10.98 -16.25 0.95
CA SER A 73 -11.75 -16.95 -0.10
C SER A 73 -11.23 -16.66 -1.51
N LYS A 74 -10.27 -15.73 -1.64
CA LYS A 74 -9.71 -15.28 -2.91
C LYS A 74 -8.18 -15.34 -2.88
N PRO A 75 -7.51 -15.51 -4.05
CA PRO A 75 -6.09 -15.23 -4.13
C PRO A 75 -5.81 -13.79 -3.67
N VAL A 76 -4.73 -13.59 -2.93
CA VAL A 76 -4.23 -12.28 -2.48
C VAL A 76 -2.86 -12.03 -3.09
N SER A 77 -2.67 -10.85 -3.66
CA SER A 77 -1.37 -10.40 -4.14
C SER A 77 -0.39 -10.15 -2.97
N GLN A 78 0.90 -10.04 -3.27
CA GLN A 78 1.93 -9.68 -2.28
C GLN A 78 1.59 -8.39 -1.51
N ALA A 79 1.06 -7.37 -2.20
CA ALA A 79 0.67 -6.11 -1.58
C ALA A 79 -0.52 -6.31 -0.62
N GLU A 80 -1.56 -7.01 -1.07
CA GLU A 80 -2.73 -7.32 -0.23
C GLU A 80 -2.38 -8.20 0.97
N LEU A 81 -1.43 -9.13 0.81
CA LEU A 81 -0.93 -9.96 1.89
C LEU A 81 -0.27 -9.10 2.99
N TYR A 82 0.46 -8.06 2.59
CA TYR A 82 1.05 -7.12 3.54
C TYR A 82 -0.01 -6.28 4.26
N ASP A 83 -1.03 -5.77 3.55
CA ASP A 83 -2.17 -5.06 4.16
C ASP A 83 -2.95 -5.93 5.15
N LEU A 84 -3.18 -7.20 4.78
CA LEU A 84 -3.81 -8.19 5.64
C LEU A 84 -2.97 -8.47 6.88
N PHE A 85 -1.64 -8.57 6.72
CA PHE A 85 -0.70 -8.71 7.82
C PHE A 85 -0.83 -7.56 8.82
N LEU A 86 -0.84 -6.31 8.35
CA LEU A 86 -1.02 -5.13 9.22
C LEU A 86 -2.37 -5.18 9.97
N SER A 87 -3.44 -5.58 9.27
CA SER A 87 -4.77 -5.71 9.86
C SER A 87 -4.83 -6.75 10.99
N ILE A 88 -4.13 -7.88 10.82
CA ILE A 88 -4.07 -8.94 11.83
C ILE A 88 -3.28 -8.49 13.06
N LEU A 89 -2.16 -7.77 12.84
CA LEU A 89 -1.41 -7.19 13.95
C LEU A 89 -2.29 -6.24 14.77
N ASP A 90 -3.04 -5.37 14.10
CA ASP A 90 -3.91 -4.38 14.75
C ASP A 90 -4.98 -5.04 15.64
N VAL A 91 -5.68 -6.08 15.14
CA VAL A 91 -6.69 -6.84 15.91
C VAL A 91 -6.11 -7.47 17.17
N GLN A 92 -4.85 -7.91 17.12
CA GLN A 92 -4.15 -8.53 18.26
C GLN A 92 -3.47 -7.50 19.17
N GLY A 93 -3.52 -6.20 18.84
CA GLY A 93 -2.88 -5.14 19.61
C GLY A 93 -1.36 -5.05 19.40
N TYR A 94 -0.89 -5.48 18.22
CA TYR A 94 0.49 -5.31 17.76
C TYR A 94 0.54 -4.32 16.60
N THR A 95 1.74 -3.84 16.27
CA THR A 95 1.95 -2.97 15.12
C THR A 95 3.36 -3.12 14.55
N ALA A 96 3.51 -2.81 13.27
CA ALA A 96 4.77 -2.83 12.56
C ALA A 96 5.32 -1.41 12.46
N VAL A 97 6.42 -1.13 13.15
CA VAL A 97 7.12 0.16 13.13
C VAL A 97 8.32 0.06 12.20
N ARG A 98 8.33 0.86 11.14
CA ARG A 98 9.49 0.94 10.25
C ARG A 98 10.61 1.74 10.94
N SER A 99 11.78 1.12 11.06
CA SER A 99 12.97 1.72 11.66
C SER A 99 14.12 1.62 10.66
N GLY A 100 14.25 2.64 9.80
CA GLY A 100 15.20 2.63 8.69
C GLY A 100 14.91 1.51 7.69
N GLN A 101 15.85 0.57 7.58
CA GLN A 101 15.78 -0.58 6.66
C GLN A 101 15.14 -1.84 7.27
N VAL A 102 14.81 -1.81 8.57
CA VAL A 102 14.17 -2.95 9.26
C VAL A 102 12.77 -2.58 9.71
N ILE A 103 11.89 -3.58 9.77
CA ILE A 103 10.55 -3.45 10.33
C ILE A 103 10.56 -4.10 11.71
N ARG A 104 10.12 -3.37 12.74
CA ARG A 104 10.02 -3.89 14.10
C ARG A 104 8.56 -4.17 14.43
N ILE A 105 8.24 -5.40 14.81
CA ILE A 105 6.91 -5.77 15.30
C ILE A 105 6.92 -5.63 16.81
N VAL A 106 6.09 -4.72 17.33
CA VAL A 106 6.01 -4.39 18.75
C VAL A 106 4.55 -4.33 19.21
N PRO A 107 4.25 -4.49 20.51
CA PRO A 107 2.92 -4.19 21.04
C PRO A 107 2.52 -2.74 20.77
N SER A 108 1.26 -2.49 20.43
CA SER A 108 0.74 -1.15 20.13
C SER A 108 0.90 -0.18 21.32
N LYS A 109 0.97 -0.70 22.54
CA LYS A 109 1.29 0.08 23.75
C LYS A 109 2.71 0.67 23.73
N ASP A 110 3.68 -0.07 23.19
CA ASP A 110 5.09 0.33 23.13
C ASP A 110 5.39 1.15 21.86
N ALA A 111 4.57 1.01 20.82
CA ALA A 111 4.70 1.74 19.57
C ALA A 111 4.45 3.25 19.69
N ARG A 112 3.55 3.68 20.58
CA ARG A 112 3.24 5.11 20.80
C ARG A 112 4.43 5.91 21.32
N SER A 113 5.39 5.23 21.94
CA SER A 113 6.65 5.82 22.40
C SER A 113 7.69 5.95 21.27
N SER A 114 7.42 5.36 20.11
CA SER A 114 8.30 5.46 18.94
C SER A 114 7.96 6.73 18.15
N PRO A 115 8.95 7.48 17.63
CA PRO A 115 8.68 8.63 16.78
C PRO A 115 7.94 8.16 15.52
N VAL A 116 6.63 8.39 15.47
CA VAL A 116 5.84 8.14 14.27
C VAL A 116 6.13 9.31 13.30
N PRO A 117 6.62 9.05 12.07
CA PRO A 117 6.71 10.10 11.08
C PRO A 117 5.29 10.58 10.75
N ILE A 118 4.99 11.84 11.08
CA ILE A 118 3.76 12.50 10.65
C ILE A 118 3.83 12.61 9.13
N MET A 119 3.07 11.77 8.44
CA MET A 119 2.78 11.98 7.03
C MET A 119 1.80 13.16 6.96
N ASP A 120 2.35 14.35 6.76
CA ASP A 120 1.60 15.56 6.48
C ASP A 120 1.01 15.44 5.07
N ASP A 121 -0.19 14.86 4.97
CA ASP A 121 -1.06 15.05 3.80
C ASP A 121 -2.21 15.96 4.23
N GLN A 122 -1.87 17.22 4.54
CA GLN A 122 -2.86 18.30 4.60
C GLN A 122 -3.18 18.77 3.19
N SER A 123 -3.85 17.91 2.43
CA SER A 123 -4.45 18.25 1.15
C SER A 123 -5.98 18.18 1.30
N ALA A 124 -6.60 19.36 1.49
CA ALA A 124 -8.03 19.65 1.30
C ALA A 124 -9.04 19.24 2.40
N VAL A 125 -9.22 20.12 3.39
CA VAL A 125 -10.57 20.48 3.87
C VAL A 125 -10.65 22.01 3.93
N GLY A 126 -11.66 22.56 3.27
CA GLY A 126 -11.72 23.94 2.80
C GLY A 126 -11.81 25.02 3.89
N ASN A 127 -11.38 26.20 3.47
CA ASN A 127 -11.25 27.45 4.22
C ASN A 127 -12.53 27.83 4.99
N ASP A 128 -12.44 27.98 6.30
CA ASP A 128 -13.40 28.70 7.14
C ASP A 128 -13.19 30.22 6.98
N GLU A 129 -13.80 30.78 5.94
CA GLU A 129 -13.93 32.23 5.79
C GLU A 129 -14.92 32.78 6.84
N TYR A 130 -14.41 33.52 7.83
CA TYR A 130 -15.23 34.28 8.77
C TYR A 130 -15.56 35.67 8.20
N VAL A 131 -16.80 35.91 7.77
CA VAL A 131 -17.32 37.25 7.48
C VAL A 131 -18.20 37.72 8.65
N THR A 132 -17.73 38.72 9.40
CA THR A 132 -18.62 39.54 10.23
C THR A 132 -18.86 40.87 9.50
N ARG A 133 -20.12 41.21 9.28
CA ARG A 133 -20.59 42.45 8.64
C ARG A 133 -21.11 43.42 9.67
#